data_AF-A0A2N1D213-F1
#
_entry.id   AF-A0A2N1D213-F1
#
_cell.length_a   1.000
_cell.length_b   1.000
_cell.length_c   1.000
_cell.angle_alpha   90.00
_cell.angle_beta   90.00
_cell.angle_gamma   90.00
#
_symmetry.space_group_name_H-M   'P 1'
#
loop_
_entity.id
_entity.type
_entity.pdbx_description
1 polymer ?
#
loop_
_entity_poly.entity_id
_entity_poly.type
_entity_poly.pdbx_seq_one_letter_code
_entity_poly.pdbx_strand_id
1 'polypeptide(L)'
;MLDVIVLAKTRWHLRKAIRTVNQHFHQLKVEQAPDKTLIGKISRGWDFLGYHFDGKQLTVAAKTVEKHVLHYRQLYEQLRIKKATSIEMASVLGQYVKR
;
A
#
# COMPACT_ATOMS: atom_id res chain seq x y z
N MET A 1 9.60 -7.93 -1.04
CA MET A 1 10.07 -6.75 -1.79
C MET A 1 10.43 -5.69 -0.78
N LEU A 2 11.56 -5.00 -0.93
CA LEU A 2 11.90 -3.87 -0.06
C LEU A 2 11.26 -2.62 -0.64
N ASP A 3 10.36 -2.00 0.12
CA ASP A 3 9.68 -0.75 -0.26
C ASP A 3 10.32 0.41 0.50
N VAL A 4 10.86 1.39 -0.22
CA VAL A 4 11.56 2.55 0.37
C VAL A 4 10.90 3.85 -0.07
N ILE A 5 10.66 4.75 0.88
CA ILE A 5 10.18 6.12 0.65
C ILE A 5 11.29 7.12 1.01
N VAL A 6 11.51 8.11 0.15
CA VAL A 6 12.39 9.24 0.42
C VAL A 6 11.66 10.54 0.13
N LEU A 7 11.42 11.34 1.18
CA LEU A 7 10.79 12.66 1.06
C LEU A 7 11.84 13.75 1.27
N ALA A 8 11.77 14.80 0.45
CA ALA A 8 12.70 15.93 0.55
C ALA A 8 12.01 17.25 0.20
N LYS A 9 12.35 18.31 0.94
CA LYS A 9 11.76 19.65 0.78
C LYS A 9 12.07 20.30 -0.58
N THR A 10 13.22 19.98 -1.18
CA THR A 10 13.67 20.58 -2.45
C THR A 10 14.20 19.53 -3.41
N ARG A 11 14.20 19.86 -4.71
CA ARG A 11 14.77 18.98 -5.76
C ARG A 11 16.25 18.66 -5.53
N TRP A 12 17.02 19.60 -4.98
CA TRP A 12 18.44 19.38 -4.69
C TRP A 12 18.66 18.34 -3.59
N HIS A 13 17.89 18.44 -2.50
CA HIS A 13 17.93 17.43 -1.43
C HIS A 13 17.49 16.06 -1.94
N LEU A 14 16.43 15.99 -2.75
CA LEU A 14 15.97 14.74 -3.35
C LEU A 14 17.06 14.09 -4.22
N ARG A 15 17.73 14.86 -5.09
CA ARG A 15 18.86 14.36 -5.91
C ARG A 15 20.01 13.83 -5.07
N LYS A 16 20.32 14.47 -3.94
CA LYS A 16 21.35 13.99 -3.01
C LYS A 16 20.92 12.66 -2.37
N ALA A 17 19.69 12.58 -1.88
CA ALA A 17 19.16 11.37 -1.26
C ALA A 17 19.08 10.18 -2.22
N ILE A 18 18.61 10.40 -3.46
CA ILE A 18 18.60 9.37 -4.52
C ILE A 18 20.01 8.81 -4.76
N ARG A 19 21.02 9.68 -4.86
CA ARG A 19 22.42 9.23 -5.02
C ARG A 19 22.86 8.34 -3.86
N THR A 20 22.58 8.75 -2.63
CA THR A 20 22.92 7.98 -1.43
C THR A 20 22.21 6.64 -1.40
N VAL A 21 20.91 6.58 -1.69
CA VAL A 21 20.15 5.31 -1.74
C VAL A 21 20.73 4.37 -2.81
N ASN A 22 21.02 4.88 -4.00
CA ASN A 22 21.59 4.08 -5.09
C ASN A 22 22.97 3.52 -4.73
N GLN A 23 23.79 4.28 -4.00
CA GLN A 23 25.09 3.79 -3.50
C GLN A 23 24.91 2.60 -2.54
N HIS A 24 23.96 2.68 -1.60
CA HIS A 24 23.68 1.58 -0.68
C HIS A 24 23.11 0.36 -1.40
N PHE A 25 22.18 0.57 -2.34
CA PHE A 25 21.61 -0.51 -3.15
C PHE A 25 22.70 -1.23 -3.97
N HIS A 26 23.64 -0.47 -4.55
CA HIS A 26 24.75 -1.05 -5.27
C HIS A 26 25.66 -1.91 -4.37
N GLN A 27 25.98 -1.43 -3.17
CA GLN A 27 26.74 -2.22 -2.17
C GLN A 27 26.02 -3.51 -1.77
N LEU A 28 24.69 -3.46 -1.68
CA LEU A 28 23.84 -4.59 -1.34
C LEU A 28 23.53 -5.50 -2.54
N LYS A 29 24.01 -5.18 -3.75
CA LYS A 29 23.68 -5.87 -5.01
C LYS A 29 22.16 -5.95 -5.27
N VAL A 30 21.42 -4.91 -4.87
CA VAL A 30 19.98 -4.76 -5.09
C VAL A 30 19.76 -3.78 -6.23
N GLU A 31 18.90 -4.13 -7.18
CA GLU A 31 18.49 -3.25 -8.26
C GLU A 31 17.12 -2.63 -7.98
N GLN A 32 16.93 -1.39 -8.44
CA GLN A 32 15.61 -0.76 -8.44
C GLN A 32 14.75 -1.36 -9.54
N ALA A 33 13.46 -1.56 -9.24
CA ALA A 33 12.46 -1.88 -10.24
C ALA A 33 12.08 -0.60 -11.01
N PRO A 34 12.52 -0.40 -12.27
CA PRO A 34 12.34 0.86 -13.00
C PRO A 34 10.86 1.19 -13.27
N ASP A 35 10.04 0.15 -13.36
CA ASP A 35 8.58 0.17 -13.53
C ASP A 35 7.81 0.56 -12.25
N LYS A 36 8.44 0.48 -11.07
CA LYS A 36 7.79 0.76 -9.77
C LYS A 36 8.35 1.99 -9.05
N THR A 37 9.34 2.65 -9.65
CA THR A 37 10.05 3.77 -9.02
C THR A 37 9.41 5.09 -9.44
N LEU A 38 8.67 5.72 -8.52
CA LEU A 38 8.10 7.05 -8.73
C LEU A 38 9.02 8.12 -8.13
N ILE A 39 9.66 8.93 -8.98
CA ILE A 39 10.45 10.09 -8.56
C ILE A 39 9.73 11.35 -9.05
N GLY A 40 9.21 12.15 -8.13
CA GLY A 40 8.44 13.32 -8.50
C GLY A 40 7.92 14.14 -7.33
N LYS A 41 7.06 15.10 -7.65
CA LYS A 41 6.33 15.88 -6.64
C LYS A 41 5.25 14.98 -6.03
N ILE A 42 5.07 15.08 -4.70
CA ILE A 42 4.00 14.39 -3.97
C ILE A 42 2.60 14.73 -4.51
N SER A 43 2.42 15.93 -5.07
CA SER A 43 1.17 16.38 -5.68
C SER A 43 0.69 15.56 -6.86
N ARG A 44 1.53 14.68 -7.43
CA ARG A 44 1.10 13.73 -8.48
C ARG A 44 0.27 12.57 -7.94
N GLY A 45 0.27 12.35 -6.62
CA GLY A 45 -0.39 11.18 -6.04
C GLY A 45 0.47 9.93 -6.20
N TRP A 46 0.61 9.14 -5.14
CA TRP A 46 1.20 7.80 -5.20
C TRP A 46 0.81 6.98 -3.97
N ASP A 47 0.82 5.65 -4.12
CA ASP A 47 0.41 4.73 -3.06
C ASP A 47 1.63 4.10 -2.36
N PHE A 48 1.59 3.99 -1.03
CA PHE A 48 2.61 3.33 -0.22
C PHE A 48 2.00 2.65 0.99
N LEU A 49 2.35 1.37 1.21
CA LEU A 49 1.90 0.57 2.35
C LEU A 49 0.39 0.64 2.62
N GLY A 50 -0.40 0.74 1.57
CA GLY A 50 -1.86 0.77 1.64
C GLY A 50 -2.49 2.16 1.78
N TYR A 51 -1.69 3.22 1.79
CA TYR A 51 -2.15 4.61 1.86
C TYR A 51 -1.81 5.39 0.59
N HIS A 52 -2.58 6.43 0.31
CA HIS A 52 -2.40 7.34 -0.80
C HIS A 52 -1.84 8.69 -0.32
N PHE A 53 -0.80 9.15 -0.99
CA PHE A 53 -0.07 10.39 -0.72
C PHE A 53 -0.21 11.36 -1.89
N ASP A 54 -0.90 12.49 -1.68
CA ASP A 54 -1.05 13.56 -2.69
C ASP A 54 -0.57 14.94 -2.20
N GLY A 55 0.00 15.00 -0.99
CA GLY A 55 0.44 16.24 -0.34
C GLY A 55 -0.67 17.03 0.34
N LYS A 56 -1.89 16.49 0.40
CA LYS A 56 -2.99 17.00 1.21
C LYS A 56 -3.14 16.13 2.46
N GLN A 57 -4.23 15.38 2.55
CA GLN A 57 -4.53 14.48 3.65
C GLN A 57 -4.15 13.05 3.26
N LEU A 58 -3.57 12.32 4.21
CA LEU A 58 -3.32 10.88 4.04
C LEU A 58 -4.66 10.15 3.94
N THR A 59 -4.86 9.41 2.86
CA THR A 59 -6.08 8.62 2.63
C THR A 59 -5.72 7.15 2.43
N VAL A 60 -6.71 6.27 2.54
CA VAL A 60 -6.51 4.85 2.22
C VAL A 60 -6.42 4.71 0.69
N ALA A 61 -5.43 3.96 0.21
CA ALA A 61 -5.28 3.72 -1.22
C ALA A 61 -6.50 2.97 -1.78
N ALA A 62 -6.96 3.36 -2.98
CA ALA A 62 -8.11 2.73 -3.62
C ALA A 62 -7.94 1.21 -3.74
N LYS A 63 -6.73 0.76 -4.08
CA LYS A 63 -6.37 -0.66 -4.17
C LYS A 63 -6.51 -1.40 -2.84
N THR A 64 -6.28 -0.73 -1.71
CA THR A 64 -6.49 -1.31 -0.38
C THR A 64 -7.97 -1.54 -0.12
N VAL A 65 -8.82 -0.56 -0.47
CA VAL A 65 -10.28 -0.68 -0.34
C VAL A 65 -10.82 -1.80 -1.24
N GLU A 66 -10.39 -1.85 -2.50
CA GLU A 66 -10.78 -2.91 -3.43
C GLU A 66 -10.42 -4.31 -2.91
N LYS A 67 -9.20 -4.47 -2.39
CA LYS A 67 -8.75 -5.73 -1.78
C LYS A 67 -9.57 -6.07 -0.53
N HIS A 68 -9.90 -5.09 0.30
CA HIS A 68 -10.73 -5.29 1.48
C HIS A 68 -12.14 -5.80 1.10
N VAL A 69 -12.78 -5.18 0.11
CA VAL A 69 -14.08 -5.62 -0.42
C VAL A 69 -13.99 -7.02 -1.04
N LEU A 70 -12.93 -7.29 -1.81
CA LEU A 70 -12.71 -8.61 -2.40
C LEU A 70 -12.60 -9.69 -1.32
N HIS A 71 -11.83 -9.44 -0.27
CA HIS A 71 -11.63 -10.39 0.81
C HIS A 71 -12.91 -10.59 1.64
N TYR A 72 -13.69 -9.53 1.87
CA TYR A 72 -15.03 -9.65 2.47
C TYR A 72 -15.92 -10.63 1.69
N ARG A 73 -15.96 -10.52 0.36
CA ARG A 73 -16.73 -11.43 -0.51
C ARG A 73 -16.23 -12.87 -0.42
N GLN A 74 -14.91 -13.06 -0.43
CA GLN A 74 -14.30 -14.38 -0.26
C GLN A 74 -14.65 -15.00 1.09
N LEU A 75 -14.60 -14.22 2.16
CA LEU A 75 -14.97 -14.68 3.51
C LEU A 75 -16.44 -15.08 3.58
N TYR A 76 -17.33 -14.30 2.97
CA TYR A 76 -18.75 -14.65 2.84
C TYR A 76 -18.94 -16.01 2.15
N GLU A 77 -18.33 -16.23 0.98
CA GLU A 77 -18.44 -17.49 0.24
C GLU A 77 -17.86 -18.68 1.03
N GLN A 78 -16.74 -18.48 1.72
CA GLN A 78 -16.16 -19.52 2.58
C GLN A 78 -17.09 -19.93 3.71
N LEU A 79 -17.73 -18.97 4.38
CA LEU A 79 -18.70 -19.24 5.45
C LEU A 79 -19.94 -19.96 4.90
N ARG A 80 -20.40 -19.56 3.71
CA ARG A 80 -21.51 -20.22 3.01
C ARG A 80 -21.19 -21.68 2.68
N ILE A 81 -20.00 -21.97 2.16
CA ILE A 81 -19.54 -23.34 1.85
C ILE A 81 -19.46 -24.19 3.13
N LYS A 82 -19.02 -23.59 4.24
CA LYS A 82 -18.95 -24.24 5.55
C LYS A 82 -20.32 -24.42 6.24
N LYS A 83 -21.42 -24.00 5.59
CA LYS A 83 -22.78 -24.03 6.14
C LYS A 83 -22.88 -23.35 7.51
N ALA A 84 -22.14 -22.25 7.70
CA ALA A 84 -22.23 -21.44 8.91
C ALA A 84 -23.67 -20.91 9.08
N THR A 85 -24.12 -20.76 10.32
CA THR A 85 -25.43 -20.18 10.60
C THR A 85 -25.43 -18.69 10.28
N SER A 86 -26.60 -18.11 10.01
CA SER A 86 -26.72 -16.68 9.70
C SER A 86 -26.20 -15.77 10.82
N ILE A 87 -26.31 -16.20 12.08
CA ILE A 87 -25.81 -15.47 13.26
C ILE A 87 -24.28 -15.45 13.27
N GLU A 88 -23.65 -16.60 13.04
CA GLU A 88 -22.19 -16.71 12.97
C GLU A 88 -21.63 -15.90 11.79
N MET A 89 -22.30 -15.97 10.63
CA MET A 89 -21.91 -15.18 9.46
C MET A 89 -21.97 -13.68 9.74
N ALA A 90 -23.05 -13.20 10.33
CA ALA A 90 -23.21 -11.79 10.68
C ALA A 90 -22.15 -11.33 11.69
N SER A 91 -21.83 -12.16 12.68
CA SER A 91 -20.78 -11.88 13.66
C SER A 91 -19.40 -11.76 13.01
N VAL A 92 -18.99 -12.75 12.21
CA VAL A 92 -17.66 -12.78 11.56
C VAL A 92 -17.50 -11.64 10.56
N LEU A 93 -18.49 -11.43 9.69
CA LEU A 93 -18.45 -10.35 8.69
C LEU A 93 -18.51 -8.97 9.34
N GLY A 94 -19.30 -8.81 10.42
CA GLY A 94 -19.37 -7.57 11.18
C GLY A 94 -18.07 -7.23 11.89
N GLN A 95 -17.33 -8.22 12.40
CA GLN A 95 -16.00 -8.01 12.97
C GLN A 95 -14.98 -7.64 11.91
N TYR A 96 -15.05 -8.24 10.72
CA TYR A 96 -14.12 -7.93 9.62
C TYR A 96 -14.25 -6.47 9.15
N VAL A 97 -15.47 -5.97 8.97
CA VAL A 97 -15.72 -4.59 8.51
C VAL A 97 -15.25 -3.52 9.52
N LYS A 98 -15.17 -3.88 10.82
CA LYS A 98 -14.73 -2.96 11.88
C LYS A 98 -13.21 -2.85 12.02
N ARG A 99 -12.43 -3.73 11.36
CA ARG A 99 -10.97 -3.71 11.39
C ARG A 99 -10.41 -2.68 10.42
#